data_AF-A0A2G5CBH5-F1
#
_entry.id   AF-A0A2G5CBH5-F1
#
_cell.length_a   1.000
_cell.length_b   1.000
_cell.length_c   1.000
_cell.angle_alpha   90.00
_cell.angle_beta   90.00
_cell.angle_gamma   90.00
#
_symmetry.space_group_name_H-M   'P 1'
#
loop_
_entity.id
_entity.type
_entity.pdbx_description
1 polymer ?
#
loop_
_entity_poly.entity_id
_entity_poly.type
_entity_poly.pdbx_seq_one_letter_code
_entity_poly.pdbx_strand_id
1 'polypeptide(L)'
;MGSSRDIAIGPVAVVSLLPGTLLQDEIDYETQPKEYLRLAFAFTATFFTGITQASLGLLRLGFLIDILSHAAVVGFMGGAAVTIALHQLKGFLGIKKITKHSDIVSVMRSVLTSAHRGWNWPTILIAASFLAFLLFAKLIGKRNKKLFWVPAIAPLISLILSTFFVYITRAHKDGVAIVRNIEKGINPSSVNQIYFTGDYLMKGFKIGVVAGSCSNWKNFCCKKDYQLDGNKEMVALGTMIVIGSMTSCYVATG
;
A
#
# COMPACT_ATOMS: atom_id res chain seq x y z
N MET A 1 11.92 7.41 -19.23
CA MET A 1 13.02 7.48 -18.22
C MET A 1 13.29 6.13 -17.60
N GLY A 2 12.29 5.26 -17.38
CA GLY A 2 12.52 3.85 -17.02
C GLY A 2 13.08 3.02 -18.18
N SER A 3 13.85 1.98 -17.85
CA SER A 3 14.48 1.04 -18.78
C SER A 3 13.59 -0.18 -19.10
N SER A 4 12.56 -0.41 -18.28
CA SER A 4 11.70 -1.59 -18.32
C SER A 4 10.42 -1.31 -19.09
N ARG A 5 10.15 -2.15 -20.09
CA ARG A 5 8.99 -2.02 -20.98
C ARG A 5 7.71 -2.65 -20.42
N ASP A 6 7.85 -3.56 -19.45
CA ASP A 6 6.75 -4.36 -18.91
C ASP A 6 6.35 -3.97 -17.48
N ILE A 7 7.01 -2.97 -16.88
CA ILE A 7 6.75 -2.59 -15.49
C ILE A 7 5.60 -1.58 -15.45
N ALA A 8 4.50 -1.98 -14.81
CA ALA A 8 3.41 -1.08 -14.45
C ALA A 8 3.66 -0.54 -13.04
N ILE A 9 3.74 0.78 -12.92
CA ILE A 9 4.01 1.45 -11.63
C ILE A 9 2.68 1.75 -10.95
N GLY A 10 2.57 1.39 -9.68
CA GLY A 10 1.35 1.61 -8.89
C GLY A 10 1.59 1.62 -7.39
N PRO A 11 0.57 1.95 -6.58
CA PRO A 11 0.69 1.91 -5.14
C PRO A 11 0.85 0.46 -4.67
N VAL A 12 1.95 0.18 -3.97
CA VAL A 12 2.22 -1.15 -3.42
C VAL A 12 2.05 -1.12 -1.91
N ALA A 13 1.25 -2.04 -1.39
CA ALA A 13 0.91 -2.11 0.03
C ALA A 13 2.13 -2.06 0.96
N VAL A 14 3.23 -2.74 0.63
CA VAL A 14 4.46 -2.75 1.44
C VAL A 14 5.05 -1.35 1.60
N VAL A 15 5.15 -0.62 0.48
CA VAL A 15 5.75 0.70 0.44
C VAL A 15 4.80 1.75 0.99
N SER A 16 3.50 1.44 1.10
CA SER A 16 2.53 2.28 1.81
C SER A 16 2.45 2.02 3.30
N LEU A 17 2.69 0.79 3.73
CA LEU A 17 2.69 0.43 5.14
C LEU A 17 3.84 1.11 5.88
N LEU A 18 5.02 1.17 5.29
CA LEU A 18 6.24 1.61 5.97
C LEU A 18 6.24 3.11 6.34
N PRO A 19 5.91 4.04 5.42
CA PRO A 19 5.66 5.43 5.80
C PRO A 19 4.45 5.54 6.73
N GLY A 20 3.41 4.75 6.54
CA GLY A 20 2.18 4.77 7.34
C GLY A 20 2.39 4.37 8.81
N THR A 21 3.26 3.40 9.10
CA THR A 21 3.62 3.00 10.47
C THR A 21 4.50 4.05 11.12
N LEU A 22 5.53 4.53 10.42
CA LEU A 22 6.44 5.55 10.95
C LEU A 22 5.73 6.88 11.21
N LEU A 23 4.72 7.20 10.38
CA LEU A 23 3.81 8.33 10.60
C LEU A 23 2.98 8.20 11.87
N GLN A 24 2.52 6.99 12.18
CA GLN A 24 1.70 6.74 13.37
C GLN A 24 2.52 6.77 14.65
N ASP A 25 3.78 6.34 14.60
CA ASP A 25 4.69 6.43 15.75
C ASP A 25 5.04 7.87 16.12
N GLU A 26 5.01 8.78 15.13
CA GLU A 26 5.46 10.16 15.30
C GLU A 26 4.33 11.17 15.57
N ILE A 27 3.09 10.85 15.15
CA ILE A 27 1.91 11.70 15.32
C ILE A 27 0.81 10.93 16.07
N ASP A 28 0.62 11.26 17.34
CA ASP A 28 -0.42 10.67 18.18
C ASP A 28 -1.82 11.13 17.74
N TYR A 29 -2.74 10.18 17.59
CA TYR A 29 -4.06 10.39 16.97
C TYR A 29 -5.00 11.26 17.80
N GLU A 30 -4.75 11.41 19.10
CA GLU A 30 -5.68 12.04 20.04
C GLU A 30 -5.48 13.54 20.24
N THR A 31 -4.31 14.09 19.90
CA THR A 31 -4.00 15.49 20.21
C THR A 31 -4.27 16.48 19.06
N GLN A 32 -4.31 16.03 17.80
CA GLN A 32 -4.61 16.92 16.65
C GLN A 32 -5.41 16.22 15.54
N PRO A 33 -6.74 16.44 15.44
CA PRO A 33 -7.62 15.79 14.46
C PRO A 33 -7.58 16.47 13.08
N LYS A 34 -6.47 17.11 12.69
CA LYS A 34 -6.36 17.70 11.36
C LYS A 34 -5.87 16.61 10.43
N GLU A 35 -6.79 15.91 9.76
CA GLU A 35 -6.49 15.00 8.64
C GLU A 35 -5.52 15.65 7.64
N TYR A 36 -5.63 16.98 7.46
CA TYR A 36 -4.71 17.81 6.71
C TYR A 36 -3.23 17.65 7.12
N LEU A 37 -2.91 17.58 8.41
CA LEU A 37 -1.53 17.45 8.88
C LEU A 37 -0.95 16.08 8.53
N ARG A 38 -1.78 15.04 8.59
CA ARG A 38 -1.41 13.67 8.19
C ARG A 38 -1.19 13.55 6.69
N LEU A 39 -2.08 14.13 5.88
CA LEU A 39 -1.92 14.17 4.42
C LEU A 39 -0.69 15.00 4.03
N ALA A 40 -0.54 16.19 4.60
CA ALA A 40 0.61 17.07 4.38
C ALA A 40 1.95 16.40 4.75
N PHE A 41 1.98 15.67 5.87
CA PHE A 41 3.16 14.91 6.27
C PHE A 41 3.41 13.73 5.34
N ALA A 42 2.37 12.99 4.94
CA ALA A 42 2.50 11.90 3.98
C ALA A 42 3.06 12.38 2.64
N PHE A 43 2.61 13.54 2.15
CA PHE A 43 3.14 14.16 0.93
C PHE A 43 4.58 14.62 1.11
N THR A 44 4.92 15.23 2.25
CA THR A 44 6.29 15.64 2.58
C THR A 44 7.23 14.43 2.64
N ALA A 45 6.83 13.35 3.32
CA ALA A 45 7.58 12.11 3.41
C ALA A 45 7.71 11.43 2.03
N THR A 46 6.66 11.45 1.21
CA THR A 46 6.68 10.92 -0.16
C THR A 46 7.62 11.74 -1.05
N PHE A 47 7.61 13.07 -0.93
CA PHE A 47 8.52 13.95 -1.64
C PHE A 47 9.99 13.66 -1.28
N PHE A 48 10.30 13.56 0.02
CA PHE A 48 11.65 13.19 0.47
C PHE A 48 12.03 11.75 0.10
N THR A 49 11.07 10.81 0.07
CA THR A 49 11.27 9.45 -0.45
C THR A 49 11.75 9.51 -1.90
N GLY A 50 11.05 10.27 -2.74
CA GLY A 50 11.38 10.44 -4.16
C GLY A 50 12.73 11.13 -4.37
N ILE A 51 13.04 12.17 -3.59
CA ILE A 51 14.35 12.84 -3.64
C ILE A 51 15.46 11.87 -3.25
N THR A 52 15.31 11.17 -2.12
CA THR A 52 16.36 10.25 -1.64
C THR A 52 16.58 9.14 -2.68
N GLN A 53 15.51 8.60 -3.25
CA GLN A 53 15.60 7.58 -4.29
C GLN A 53 16.23 8.11 -5.58
N ALA A 54 15.88 9.32 -6.03
CA ALA A 54 16.50 9.95 -7.18
C ALA A 54 18.00 10.24 -6.93
N SER A 55 18.36 10.73 -5.74
CA SER A 55 19.74 10.98 -5.32
C SER A 55 20.57 9.70 -5.29
N LEU A 56 20.04 8.60 -4.73
CA LEU A 56 20.69 7.29 -4.75
C LEU A 56 20.95 6.83 -6.20
N GLY A 57 20.00 7.07 -7.11
CA GLY A 57 20.11 6.71 -8.52
C GLY A 57 21.16 7.54 -9.27
N LEU A 58 21.21 8.85 -9.00
CA LEU A 58 22.19 9.78 -9.57
C LEU A 58 23.61 9.47 -9.08
N LEU A 59 23.77 9.14 -7.80
CA LEU A 59 25.04 8.71 -7.20
C LEU A 59 25.46 7.30 -7.63
N ARG A 60 24.70 6.64 -8.52
CA ARG A 60 24.95 5.29 -9.03
C ARG A 60 25.06 4.24 -7.91
N LEU A 61 24.37 4.43 -6.78
CA LEU A 61 24.31 3.45 -5.68
C LEU A 61 23.45 2.23 -6.03
N GLY A 62 23.02 2.04 -7.28
CA GLY A 62 22.42 0.79 -7.74
C GLY A 62 23.32 -0.43 -7.52
N PHE A 63 24.63 -0.25 -7.36
CA PHE A 63 25.54 -1.34 -6.95
C PHE A 63 25.21 -1.92 -5.56
N LEU A 64 24.68 -1.13 -4.62
CA LEU A 64 24.25 -1.66 -3.32
C LEU A 64 23.14 -2.70 -3.47
N ILE A 65 22.36 -2.61 -4.55
CA ILE A 65 21.27 -3.53 -4.86
C ILE A 65 21.82 -4.88 -5.33
N ASP A 66 22.99 -4.93 -5.97
CA ASP A 66 23.67 -6.18 -6.34
C ASP A 66 24.31 -6.89 -5.14
N ILE A 67 24.51 -6.19 -4.02
CA ILE A 67 25.02 -6.76 -2.76
C ILE A 67 23.90 -7.46 -1.96
N LEU A 68 22.62 -7.21 -2.28
CA LEU A 68 21.50 -7.87 -1.62
C LEU A 68 21.45 -9.36 -2.00
N SER A 69 21.64 -10.21 -1.00
CA SER A 69 21.42 -11.65 -1.16
C SER A 69 19.97 -11.92 -1.57
N HIS A 70 19.77 -12.84 -2.53
CA HIS A 70 18.46 -13.34 -2.91
C HIS A 70 17.62 -13.78 -1.70
N ALA A 71 18.28 -14.36 -0.67
CA ALA A 71 17.61 -14.76 0.57
C ALA A 71 17.02 -13.58 1.34
N ALA A 72 17.70 -12.43 1.37
CA ALA A 72 17.20 -11.22 2.04
C ALA A 72 15.97 -10.66 1.32
N VAL A 73 15.96 -10.67 -0.02
CA VAL A 73 14.82 -10.20 -0.81
C VAL A 73 13.60 -11.12 -0.63
N VAL A 74 13.79 -12.44 -0.67
CA VAL A 74 12.71 -13.40 -0.42
C VAL A 74 12.19 -13.31 1.01
N GLY A 75 13.08 -13.14 2.00
CA GLY A 75 12.71 -12.92 3.40
C GLY A 75 11.88 -11.65 3.60
N PHE A 76 12.29 -10.54 2.99
CA PHE A 76 11.55 -9.27 3.02
C PHE A 76 10.17 -9.41 2.35
N MET A 77 10.08 -10.03 1.18
CA MET A 77 8.81 -10.29 0.50
C MET A 77 7.90 -11.22 1.32
N GLY A 78 8.45 -12.24 1.97
CA GLY A 78 7.70 -13.14 2.86
C GLY A 78 7.13 -12.39 4.06
N GLY A 79 7.96 -11.59 4.76
CA GLY A 79 7.52 -10.76 5.87
C GLY A 79 6.45 -9.75 5.45
N ALA A 80 6.68 -9.07 4.33
CA ALA A 80 5.71 -8.15 3.73
C ALA A 80 4.37 -8.83 3.39
N ALA A 81 4.40 -10.04 2.82
CA ALA A 81 3.20 -10.81 2.50
C ALA A 81 2.41 -11.18 3.76
N VAL A 82 3.09 -11.58 4.84
CA VAL A 82 2.45 -11.87 6.14
C VAL A 82 1.80 -10.62 6.72
N THR A 83 2.49 -9.47 6.71
CA THR A 83 1.94 -8.20 7.19
C THR A 83 0.70 -7.77 6.40
N ILE A 84 0.74 -7.89 5.07
CA ILE A 84 -0.42 -7.61 4.21
C ILE A 84 -1.57 -8.56 4.54
N ALA A 85 -1.30 -9.86 4.68
CA ALA A 85 -2.32 -10.85 5.02
C ALA A 85 -3.00 -10.52 6.36
N LEU A 86 -2.23 -10.11 7.37
CA LEU A 86 -2.75 -9.69 8.67
C LEU A 86 -3.59 -8.40 8.58
N HIS A 87 -3.18 -7.43 7.74
CA HIS A 87 -3.98 -6.23 7.49
C HIS A 87 -5.31 -6.55 6.80
N GLN A 88 -5.31 -7.45 5.82
CA GLN A 88 -6.54 -7.90 5.16
C GLN A 88 -7.44 -8.70 6.11
N LEU A 89 -6.85 -9.51 7.01
CA LEU A 89 -7.58 -10.29 8.00
C LEU A 89 -8.36 -9.39 8.99
N LYS A 90 -7.77 -8.25 9.39
CA LYS A 90 -8.47 -7.24 10.20
C LYS A 90 -9.75 -6.74 9.51
N GLY A 91 -9.65 -6.43 8.21
CA GLY A 91 -10.80 -6.02 7.39
C GLY A 91 -11.84 -7.13 7.23
N PHE A 92 -11.37 -8.36 7.01
CA PHE A 92 -12.21 -9.55 6.85
C PHE A 92 -13.08 -9.84 8.09
N LEU A 93 -12.51 -9.69 9.29
CA LEU A 93 -13.22 -9.91 10.56
C LEU A 93 -14.15 -8.75 10.96
N GLY A 94 -14.13 -7.63 10.23
CA GLY A 94 -15.01 -6.49 10.48
C GLY A 94 -14.78 -5.80 11.83
N ILE A 95 -13.54 -5.83 12.34
CA ILE A 95 -13.17 -5.23 13.63
C ILE A 95 -13.20 -3.70 13.49
N LYS A 96 -14.24 -3.07 14.02
CA LYS A 96 -14.45 -1.61 13.93
C LYS A 96 -13.52 -0.77 14.82
N LYS A 97 -12.98 -1.34 15.89
CA LYS A 97 -12.08 -0.61 16.79
C LYS A 97 -10.66 -0.65 16.23
N ILE A 98 -10.27 0.49 15.65
CA ILE A 98 -8.90 0.81 15.25
C ILE A 98 -8.07 0.82 16.54
N THR A 99 -7.51 -0.32 16.93
CA THR A 99 -6.51 -0.35 18.00
C THR A 99 -5.26 0.38 17.53
N LYS A 100 -4.83 1.31 18.38
CA LYS A 100 -3.84 2.41 18.27
C LYS A 100 -2.46 2.07 17.68
N HIS A 101 -2.18 0.81 17.31
CA HIS A 101 -0.86 0.38 16.86
C HIS A 101 -0.95 -0.47 15.60
N SER A 102 -0.21 -0.06 14.56
CA SER A 102 0.01 -0.81 13.32
C SER A 102 1.01 -1.96 13.46
N ASP A 103 1.38 -2.32 14.69
CA ASP A 103 2.23 -3.48 14.93
C ASP A 103 1.53 -4.79 14.61
N ILE A 104 2.25 -5.67 13.93
CA ILE A 104 1.86 -7.06 13.62
C ILE A 104 1.37 -7.79 14.88
N VAL A 105 2.02 -7.54 16.03
CA VAL A 105 1.66 -8.12 17.33
C VAL A 105 0.37 -7.52 17.87
N SER A 106 0.16 -6.21 17.72
CA SER A 106 -1.10 -5.54 18.06
C SER A 106 -2.25 -6.02 17.18
N VAL A 107 -2.00 -6.24 15.89
CA VAL A 107 -2.96 -6.83 14.95
C VAL A 107 -3.38 -8.21 15.44
N MET A 108 -2.41 -9.08 15.71
CA MET A 108 -2.66 -10.45 16.13
C MET A 108 -3.38 -10.51 17.48
N ARG A 109 -2.97 -9.67 18.44
CA ARG A 109 -3.64 -9.52 19.73
C ARG A 109 -5.07 -9.00 19.56
N SER A 110 -5.29 -8.01 18.70
CA SER A 110 -6.63 -7.47 18.42
C SER A 110 -7.54 -8.52 17.76
N VAL A 111 -7.01 -9.37 16.88
CA VAL A 111 -7.74 -10.51 16.28
C VAL A 111 -8.11 -11.54 17.36
N LEU A 112 -7.16 -11.93 18.21
CA LEU A 112 -7.36 -12.88 19.31
C LEU A 112 -8.36 -12.37 20.36
N THR A 113 -8.26 -11.11 20.77
CA THR A 113 -9.18 -10.51 21.75
C THR A 113 -10.55 -10.25 21.14
N SER A 114 -10.63 -9.88 19.85
CA SER A 114 -11.91 -9.71 19.15
C SER A 114 -12.62 -11.05 18.91
N ALA A 115 -11.90 -12.17 18.83
CA ALA A 115 -12.49 -13.51 18.85
C ALA A 115 -13.35 -13.78 20.09
N HIS A 116 -13.06 -13.12 21.22
CA HIS A 116 -13.84 -13.25 22.45
C HIS A 116 -15.00 -12.25 22.58
N ARG A 117 -15.04 -11.16 21.79
CA ARG A 117 -15.98 -10.03 22.02
C ARG A 117 -17.14 -9.95 21.03
N GLY A 118 -17.24 -10.88 20.09
CA GLY A 118 -18.32 -10.97 19.12
C GLY A 118 -17.88 -10.54 17.72
N TRP A 119 -18.03 -11.45 16.76
CA TRP A 119 -17.75 -11.20 15.35
C TRP A 119 -18.96 -10.63 14.64
N ASN A 120 -18.72 -9.71 13.69
CA ASN A 120 -19.72 -9.34 12.71
C ASN A 120 -19.84 -10.47 11.69
N TRP A 121 -20.56 -11.53 12.06
CA TRP A 121 -20.86 -12.67 11.20
C TRP A 121 -21.33 -12.29 9.78
N PRO A 122 -22.17 -11.24 9.59
CA PRO A 122 -22.55 -10.81 8.25
C PRO A 122 -21.36 -10.36 7.40
N THR A 123 -20.43 -9.60 7.97
CA THR A 123 -19.21 -9.13 7.28
C THR A 123 -18.32 -10.29 6.87
N ILE A 124 -18.13 -11.26 7.78
CA ILE A 124 -17.30 -12.44 7.52
C ILE A 124 -17.91 -13.31 6.42
N LEU A 125 -19.21 -13.55 6.44
CA LEU A 125 -19.88 -14.36 5.41
C LEU A 125 -19.79 -13.71 4.03
N ILE A 126 -20.01 -12.39 3.94
CA ILE A 126 -19.88 -11.64 2.70
C ILE A 126 -18.43 -11.72 2.20
N ALA A 127 -17.45 -11.44 3.06
CA ALA A 127 -16.05 -11.45 2.68
C ALA A 127 -15.56 -12.87 2.28
N ALA A 128 -15.99 -13.91 2.99
CA ALA A 128 -15.68 -15.31 2.67
C ALA A 128 -16.26 -15.73 1.31
N SER A 129 -17.50 -15.34 1.02
CA SER A 129 -18.16 -15.61 -0.26
C SER A 129 -17.40 -14.96 -1.43
N PHE A 130 -17.03 -13.69 -1.29
CA PHE A 130 -16.23 -13.00 -2.33
C PHE A 130 -14.83 -13.58 -2.48
N LEU A 131 -14.17 -13.95 -1.37
CA LEU A 131 -12.86 -14.59 -1.43
C LEU A 131 -12.94 -15.95 -2.15
N ALA A 132 -13.96 -16.76 -1.84
CA ALA A 132 -14.19 -18.03 -2.51
C ALA A 132 -14.44 -17.84 -4.01
N PHE A 133 -15.25 -16.85 -4.40
CA PHE A 133 -15.49 -16.50 -5.80
C PHE A 133 -14.20 -16.11 -6.54
N LEU A 134 -13.36 -15.26 -5.93
CA LEU A 134 -12.08 -14.86 -6.53
C LEU A 134 -11.10 -16.02 -6.67
N LEU A 135 -11.00 -16.89 -5.66
CA LEU A 135 -10.16 -18.08 -5.71
C LEU A 135 -10.65 -19.07 -6.79
N PHE A 136 -11.97 -19.24 -6.91
CA PHE A 136 -12.58 -20.07 -7.94
C PHE A 136 -12.30 -19.53 -9.35
N ALA A 137 -12.48 -18.23 -9.56
CA ALA A 137 -12.17 -17.56 -10.83
C ALA A 137 -10.68 -17.70 -11.19
N LYS A 138 -9.79 -17.59 -10.20
CA LYS A 138 -8.34 -17.79 -10.37
C LYS A 138 -8.01 -19.24 -10.74
N LEU A 139 -8.65 -20.22 -10.11
CA LEU A 139 -8.45 -21.64 -10.40
C LEU A 139 -8.89 -21.98 -11.84
N ILE A 140 -10.01 -21.42 -12.29
CA ILE A 140 -10.51 -21.58 -13.66
C ILE A 140 -9.55 -21.02 -14.70
N GLY A 141 -9.01 -19.81 -14.46
CA GLY A 141 -8.02 -19.22 -15.36
C GLY A 141 -6.70 -20.01 -15.42
N LYS A 142 -6.32 -20.68 -14.31
CA LYS A 142 -5.14 -21.56 -14.30
C LYS A 142 -5.38 -22.89 -15.03
N ARG A 143 -6.59 -23.45 -14.92
CA ARG A 143 -6.95 -24.73 -15.56
C ARG A 143 -7.16 -24.57 -17.07
N ASN A 144 -7.77 -23.47 -17.50
CA ASN A 144 -8.13 -23.24 -18.90
C ASN A 144 -7.42 -22.00 -19.45
N LYS A 145 -6.37 -22.20 -20.28
CA LYS A 145 -5.62 -21.09 -20.91
C LYS A 145 -6.49 -20.18 -21.80
N LYS A 146 -7.61 -20.70 -22.34
CA LYS A 146 -8.60 -19.90 -23.09
C LYS A 146 -9.38 -18.90 -22.20
N LEU A 147 -9.41 -19.12 -20.88
CA LEU A 147 -10.09 -18.29 -19.89
C LEU A 147 -9.12 -17.43 -19.07
N PHE A 148 -7.93 -17.12 -19.63
CA PHE A 148 -6.93 -16.27 -18.97
C PHE A 148 -7.45 -14.86 -18.61
N TRP A 149 -8.51 -14.39 -19.29
CA TRP A 149 -9.15 -13.10 -19.00
C TRP A 149 -10.02 -13.12 -17.73
N VAL A 150 -10.47 -14.29 -17.29
CA VAL A 150 -11.38 -14.43 -16.15
C VAL A 150 -10.75 -13.93 -14.84
N PRO A 151 -9.50 -14.31 -14.47
CA PRO A 151 -8.84 -13.77 -13.29
C PRO A 151 -8.60 -12.25 -13.32
N ALA A 152 -8.47 -11.65 -14.51
CA ALA A 152 -8.24 -10.20 -14.65
C ALA A 152 -9.52 -9.38 -14.44
N ILE A 153 -10.67 -9.91 -14.87
CA ILE A 153 -11.97 -9.23 -14.76
C ILE A 153 -12.66 -9.54 -13.42
N ALA A 154 -12.33 -10.68 -12.79
CA ALA A 154 -12.96 -11.14 -11.55
C ALA A 154 -12.95 -10.10 -10.40
N PRO A 155 -11.88 -9.33 -10.13
CA PRO A 155 -11.90 -8.31 -9.09
C PRO A 155 -12.93 -7.20 -9.35
N LEU A 156 -13.10 -6.79 -10.61
CA LEU A 156 -14.08 -5.77 -11.00
C LEU A 156 -15.51 -6.30 -10.87
N ILE A 157 -15.77 -7.52 -11.35
CA ILE A 157 -17.08 -8.17 -11.20
C ILE A 157 -17.41 -8.37 -9.72
N SER A 158 -16.44 -8.81 -8.93
CA SER A 158 -16.57 -8.98 -7.48
C SER A 158 -16.94 -7.66 -6.80
N LEU A 159 -16.34 -6.54 -7.22
CA LEU A 159 -16.66 -5.22 -6.68
C LEU A 159 -18.10 -4.82 -7.00
N ILE A 160 -18.51 -4.95 -8.27
CA ILE A 160 -19.86 -4.61 -8.73
C ILE A 160 -20.92 -5.45 -8.00
N LEU A 161 -20.72 -6.77 -7.93
CA LEU A 161 -21.62 -7.68 -7.22
C LEU A 161 -21.69 -7.36 -5.72
N SER A 162 -20.55 -7.03 -5.10
CA SER A 162 -20.50 -6.63 -3.68
C SER A 162 -21.29 -5.37 -3.41
N THR A 163 -21.09 -4.33 -4.22
CA THR A 163 -21.86 -3.08 -4.09
C THR A 163 -23.35 -3.31 -4.27
N PHE A 164 -23.75 -4.10 -5.27
CA PHE A 164 -25.15 -4.44 -5.51
C PHE A 164 -25.78 -5.22 -4.36
N PHE A 165 -25.06 -6.22 -3.83
CA PHE A 165 -25.55 -7.05 -2.73
C PHE A 165 -25.69 -6.25 -1.43
N VAL A 166 -24.71 -5.39 -1.11
CA VAL A 166 -24.75 -4.49 0.05
C VAL A 166 -25.88 -3.47 -0.06
N TYR A 167 -26.17 -2.99 -1.28
CA TYR A 167 -27.28 -2.07 -1.54
C TYR A 167 -28.64 -2.72 -1.26
N ILE A 168 -28.86 -3.95 -1.74
CA ILE A 168 -30.13 -4.68 -1.53
C ILE A 168 -30.32 -5.09 -0.07
N THR A 169 -29.29 -5.68 0.55
CA THR A 169 -29.37 -6.17 1.94
C THR A 169 -29.39 -5.04 2.97
N ARG A 170 -29.16 -3.78 2.56
CA ARG A 170 -28.98 -2.62 3.46
C ARG A 170 -28.02 -2.91 4.61
N ALA A 171 -26.97 -3.71 4.34
CA ALA A 171 -26.01 -4.20 5.33
C ALA A 171 -25.24 -3.07 6.06
N HIS A 172 -25.35 -1.82 5.60
CA HIS A 172 -24.93 -0.63 6.34
C HIS A 172 -25.57 -0.52 7.74
N LYS A 173 -26.81 -0.98 7.91
CA LYS A 173 -27.51 -0.96 9.21
C LYS A 173 -27.00 -2.00 10.19
N ASP A 174 -26.49 -3.13 9.70
CA ASP A 174 -25.90 -4.21 10.50
C ASP A 174 -24.42 -3.99 10.80
N GLY A 175 -23.92 -2.79 10.53
CA GLY A 175 -22.58 -2.40 10.90
C GLY A 175 -21.48 -2.86 9.95
N VAL A 176 -21.80 -3.26 8.72
CA VAL A 176 -20.77 -3.45 7.69
C VAL A 176 -20.12 -2.09 7.37
N ALA A 177 -18.79 -2.05 7.40
CA ALA A 177 -18.04 -0.87 7.00
C ALA A 177 -18.17 -0.69 5.48
N ILE A 178 -18.85 0.37 5.05
CA ILE A 178 -18.97 0.76 3.65
C ILE A 178 -18.05 1.93 3.35
N VAL A 179 -17.50 1.95 2.13
CA VAL A 179 -16.89 3.16 1.57
C VAL A 179 -18.01 4.18 1.41
N ARG A 180 -17.88 5.33 2.09
CA ARG A 180 -18.87 6.40 2.08
C ARG A 180 -18.62 7.33 0.89
N ASN A 181 -18.77 8.63 1.07
CA ASN A 181 -18.55 9.59 0.01
C ASN A 181 -17.07 9.60 -0.39
N ILE A 182 -16.82 9.33 -1.67
CA ILE A 182 -15.56 9.62 -2.33
C ILE A 182 -15.72 11.02 -2.93
N GLU A 183 -14.84 11.95 -2.55
CA GLU A 183 -14.84 13.28 -3.15
C GLU A 183 -14.61 13.17 -4.66
N LYS A 184 -15.52 13.76 -5.45
CA LYS A 184 -15.43 13.76 -6.90
C LYS A 184 -14.62 14.98 -7.32
N GLY A 185 -13.49 14.78 -7.97
CA GLY A 185 -12.67 15.86 -8.49
C GLY A 185 -11.23 15.44 -8.72
N ILE A 186 -10.46 16.37 -9.26
CA ILE A 186 -9.00 16.28 -9.31
C ILE A 186 -8.53 16.81 -7.95
N ASN A 187 -7.65 16.08 -7.26
CA ASN A 187 -7.12 16.57 -5.99
C ASN A 187 -6.43 17.93 -6.21
N PRO A 188 -6.69 18.92 -5.34
CA PRO A 188 -6.01 20.21 -5.42
C PRO A 188 -4.51 20.01 -5.21
N SER A 189 -3.69 20.80 -5.89
CA SER A 189 -2.23 20.72 -5.80
C SER A 189 -1.75 20.73 -4.35
N SER A 190 -1.01 19.68 -3.96
CA SER A 190 -0.46 19.52 -2.62
C SER A 190 0.85 20.29 -2.40
N VAL A 191 1.31 21.07 -3.38
CA VAL A 191 2.57 21.83 -3.31
C VAL A 191 2.61 22.77 -2.11
N ASN A 192 1.48 23.40 -1.76
CA ASN A 192 1.37 24.31 -0.62
C ASN A 192 1.25 23.59 0.73
N GLN A 193 1.19 22.26 0.74
CA GLN A 193 1.09 21.42 1.94
C GLN A 193 2.43 20.76 2.29
N ILE A 194 3.50 21.02 1.52
CA ILE A 194 4.83 20.49 1.81
C ILE A 194 5.46 21.41 2.85
N TYR A 195 5.67 20.88 4.07
CA TYR A 195 6.30 21.65 5.14
C TYR A 195 7.82 21.69 4.92
N PHE A 196 8.31 22.83 4.43
CA PHE A 196 9.75 23.08 4.23
C PHE A 196 10.46 23.66 5.48
N THR A 197 9.74 23.93 6.56
CA THR A 197 10.29 24.59 7.77
C THR A 197 9.72 23.97 9.06
N GLY A 198 10.59 23.70 10.05
CA GLY A 198 10.24 23.30 11.42
C GLY A 198 10.62 21.85 11.81
N ASP A 199 10.31 21.44 13.05
CA ASP A 199 10.58 20.10 13.61
C ASP A 199 9.99 18.94 12.77
N TYR A 200 8.93 19.22 12.02
CA TYR A 200 8.25 18.24 11.18
C TYR A 200 9.02 17.89 9.90
N LEU A 201 9.91 18.77 9.42
CA LEU A 201 10.76 18.48 8.26
C LEU A 201 11.75 17.36 8.54
N MET A 202 12.40 17.40 9.71
CA MET A 202 13.39 16.39 10.09
C MET A 202 12.74 15.00 10.23
N LYS A 203 11.53 14.96 10.78
CA LYS A 203 10.71 13.74 10.90
C LYS A 203 10.31 13.20 9.53
N GLY A 204 9.80 14.05 8.63
CA GLY A 204 9.44 13.67 7.25
C GLY A 204 10.64 13.22 6.42
N PHE A 205 11.79 13.87 6.59
CA PHE A 205 13.06 13.48 5.96
C PHE A 205 13.52 12.11 6.44
N LYS A 206 13.55 11.84 7.75
CA LYS A 206 13.93 10.54 8.32
C LYS A 206 13.07 9.41 7.74
N ILE A 207 11.76 9.62 7.66
CA ILE A 207 10.82 8.64 7.09
C ILE A 207 11.05 8.48 5.59
N GLY A 208 11.26 9.58 4.86
CA GLY A 208 11.55 9.56 3.43
C GLY A 208 12.84 8.81 3.09
N VAL A 209 13.89 8.95 3.89
CA VAL A 209 15.16 8.24 3.68
C VAL A 209 14.99 6.73 3.85
N VAL A 210 14.29 6.31 4.90
CA VAL A 210 14.04 4.88 5.16
C VAL A 210 13.14 4.29 4.07
N ALA A 211 12.03 4.97 3.75
CA ALA A 211 11.10 4.52 2.72
C ALA A 211 11.75 4.48 1.33
N GLY A 212 12.57 5.47 0.98
CA GLY A 212 13.25 5.54 -0.32
C GLY A 212 14.26 4.41 -0.50
N SER A 213 14.93 4.01 0.58
CA SER A 213 15.85 2.88 0.59
C SER A 213 15.12 1.54 0.44
N CYS A 214 13.94 1.37 1.05
CA CYS A 214 13.14 0.16 0.97
C CYS A 214 12.27 0.03 -0.30
N SER A 215 12.00 1.13 -1.01
CA SER A 215 11.11 1.13 -2.19
C SER A 215 11.67 0.35 -3.40
N ASN A 216 12.99 0.15 -3.45
CA ASN A 216 13.66 -0.50 -4.59
C ASN A 216 13.62 -2.04 -4.56
N TRP A 217 13.23 -2.65 -3.43
CA TRP A 217 13.41 -4.09 -3.19
C TRP A 217 12.51 -4.97 -4.06
N LYS A 218 11.34 -4.48 -4.47
CA LYS A 218 10.35 -5.28 -5.21
C LYS A 218 10.63 -5.38 -6.71
N ASN A 219 11.05 -4.27 -7.32
CA ASN A 219 11.44 -4.23 -8.74
C ASN A 219 12.56 -5.23 -9.06
N PHE A 220 13.41 -5.54 -8.08
CA PHE A 220 14.55 -6.43 -8.26
C PHE A 220 14.18 -7.92 -8.26
N CYS A 221 13.01 -8.32 -7.73
CA CYS A 221 12.57 -9.72 -7.77
C CYS A 221 12.04 -10.13 -9.15
N CYS A 222 11.63 -9.18 -9.98
CA CYS A 222 11.22 -9.44 -11.36
C CYS A 222 12.43 -9.43 -12.31
N LYS A 223 13.43 -10.29 -12.05
CA LYS A 223 14.51 -10.53 -13.03
C LYS A 223 13.94 -11.26 -14.23
N LYS A 224 13.82 -10.56 -15.35
CA LYS A 224 13.64 -11.14 -16.69
C LYS A 224 14.98 -11.07 -17.44
N ASP A 225 15.14 -11.87 -18.49
CA ASP A 225 16.34 -11.98 -19.36
C ASP A 225 16.74 -10.69 -20.14
N TYR A 226 16.40 -9.50 -19.66
CA TYR A 226 16.87 -8.23 -20.21
C TYR A 226 17.82 -7.53 -19.23
N GLN A 227 18.88 -6.92 -19.76
CA GLN A 227 19.79 -6.10 -18.96
C GLN A 227 19.05 -4.86 -18.47
N LEU A 228 18.73 -4.88 -17.18
CA LEU A 228 17.96 -3.87 -16.50
C LEU A 228 18.95 -2.90 -15.83
N ASP A 229 18.99 -1.65 -16.30
CA ASP A 229 19.85 -0.63 -15.70
C ASP A 229 19.20 -0.08 -14.43
N GLY A 230 19.55 -0.68 -13.28
CA GLY A 230 18.96 -0.34 -11.98
C GLY A 230 19.13 1.12 -11.58
N ASN A 231 20.21 1.79 -12.03
CA ASN A 231 20.41 3.21 -11.77
C ASN A 231 19.37 4.07 -12.50
N LYS A 232 19.09 3.77 -13.78
CA LYS A 232 18.08 4.49 -14.57
C LYS A 232 16.68 4.28 -14.02
N GLU A 233 16.35 3.05 -13.60
CA GLU A 233 15.07 2.77 -12.95
C GLU A 233 14.91 3.53 -11.64
N MET A 234 15.96 3.57 -10.81
CA MET A 234 15.91 4.23 -9.52
C MET A 234 15.71 5.75 -9.67
N VAL A 235 16.36 6.38 -10.65
CA VAL A 235 16.12 7.80 -10.99
C VAL A 235 14.71 8.01 -11.55
N ALA A 236 14.21 7.12 -12.41
CA ALA A 236 12.89 7.24 -13.01
C ALA A 236 11.75 7.10 -11.98
N LEU A 237 11.88 6.14 -11.06
CA LEU A 237 10.94 5.95 -9.96
C LEU A 237 11.01 7.11 -8.96
N GLY A 238 12.21 7.56 -8.60
CA GLY A 238 12.41 8.71 -7.72
C GLY A 238 11.76 9.98 -8.27
N THR A 239 12.00 10.30 -9.55
CA THR A 239 11.38 11.47 -10.21
C THR A 239 9.87 11.35 -10.31
N MET A 240 9.33 10.16 -10.58
CA MET A 240 7.88 9.93 -10.58
C MET A 240 7.26 10.17 -9.21
N ILE A 241 7.89 9.70 -8.13
CA ILE A 241 7.39 9.89 -6.76
C ILE A 241 7.44 11.37 -6.36
N VAL A 242 8.49 12.10 -6.74
CA VAL A 242 8.59 13.55 -6.53
C VAL A 242 7.45 14.28 -7.23
N ILE A 243 7.25 14.05 -8.53
CA ILE A 243 6.19 14.70 -9.31
C ILE A 243 4.81 14.32 -8.76
N GLY A 244 4.61 13.03 -8.44
CA GLY A 244 3.36 12.52 -7.88
C GLY A 244 3.00 13.18 -6.56
N SER A 245 3.96 13.40 -5.66
CA SER A 245 3.71 14.05 -4.38
C SER A 245 3.17 15.48 -4.52
N MET A 246 3.50 16.18 -5.61
CA MET A 246 2.99 17.53 -5.91
C MET A 246 1.52 17.49 -6.36
N THR A 247 1.06 16.39 -6.95
CA THR A 247 -0.33 16.16 -7.41
C THR A 247 -1.16 15.37 -6.40
N SER A 248 -0.75 15.36 -5.13
CA SER A 248 -1.40 14.60 -4.05
C SER A 248 -1.38 13.08 -4.24
N CYS A 249 -0.47 12.55 -5.07
CA CYS A 249 -0.30 11.11 -5.22
C CYS A 249 0.55 10.55 -4.07
N TYR A 250 0.24 9.30 -3.74
CA TYR A 250 0.95 8.53 -2.73
C TYR A 250 2.15 7.79 -3.34
N VAL A 251 3.08 7.30 -2.49
CA VAL A 251 4.26 6.56 -2.97
C VAL A 251 3.86 5.33 -3.80
N ALA A 252 4.50 5.18 -4.96
CA ALA A 252 4.21 4.13 -5.94
C ALA A 252 5.50 3.43 -6.37
N THR A 253 5.42 2.13 -6.64
CA THR A 253 6.54 1.32 -7.17
C THR A 253 6.05 0.39 -8.27
N GLY A 254 6.98 -0.07 -9.11
CA GLY A 254 6.79 -1.26 -9.93
C GLY A 254 6.85 -2.57 -9.14
#